data_AF-A0A6J0D0M0-F1
#
_entry.id   AF-A0A6J0D0M0-F1
#
_cell.length_a   1.000
_cell.length_b   1.000
_cell.length_c   1.000
_cell.angle_alpha   90.00
_cell.angle_beta   90.00
_cell.angle_gamma   90.00
#
_symmetry.space_group_name_H-M   'P 1'
#
loop_
_entity.id
_entity.type
_entity.pdbx_description
1 polymer ?
#
loop_
_entity_poly.entity_id
_entity_poly.type
_entity_poly.pdbx_seq_one_letter_code
_entity_poly.pdbx_strand_id
1 'polypeptide(L)' 'MQWRDINTEHGLKQLSFSLSSEPIQGSYKIVIVKQSGVKKEHSFTVEEFVLPRFEVQVKVPKAISVQDEKVNMTVCGV' A
#
# COMPACT_ATOMS: atom_id res chain seq x y z
N MET A 1 -4.58 19.55 3.97
CA MET A 1 -5.77 19.92 3.16
C MET A 1 -6.88 18.93 3.49
N GLN A 2 -8.15 19.34 3.41
CA GLN A 2 -9.30 18.47 3.63
C GLN A 2 -10.40 18.81 2.64
N TRP A 3 -11.18 17.80 2.24
CA TRP A 3 -12.42 18.01 1.50
C TRP A 3 -13.60 17.85 2.45
N ARG A 4 -14.55 18.78 2.37
CA ARG A 4 -15.75 18.80 3.21
C ARG A 4 -16.97 18.67 2.31
N ASP A 5 -18.04 18.10 2.87
CA ASP A 5 -19.36 18.02 2.23
C ASP A 5 -19.34 17.44 0.80
N ILE A 6 -18.59 16.34 0.64
CA ILE A 6 -18.43 15.67 -0.65
C ILE A 6 -19.62 14.76 -0.94
N ASN A 7 -20.27 14.99 -2.08
CA ASN A 7 -21.23 14.09 -2.69
C ASN A 7 -20.56 13.23 -3.76
N THR A 8 -21.01 11.98 -3.88
CA THR A 8 -20.59 11.07 -4.95
C THR A 8 -21.49 11.19 -6.17
N GLU A 9 -20.90 11.06 -7.36
CA GLU A 9 -21.62 10.92 -8.62
C GLU A 9 -21.71 9.42 -8.94
N HIS A 10 -22.93 8.86 -8.97
CA HIS A 10 -23.15 7.42 -9.18
C HIS A 10 -22.38 6.50 -8.21
N GLY A 11 -22.20 6.94 -6.96
CA GLY A 11 -21.49 6.17 -5.93
C GLY A 11 -19.96 6.32 -5.94
N LEU A 12 -19.40 7.13 -6.84
CA LEU A 12 -17.96 7.40 -6.92
C LEU A 12 -17.66 8.90 -6.85
N LYS A 13 -16.51 9.27 -6.27
CA LYS A 13 -15.94 10.61 -6.44
C LYS A 13 -14.43 10.48 -6.59
N GLN A 14 -13.87 11.16 -7.60
CA GLN A 14 -12.43 11.24 -7.82
C GLN A 14 -11.93 12.62 -7.40
N LEU A 15 -10.87 12.66 -6.58
CA LEU A 15 -10.24 13.86 -6.06
C LEU A 15 -8.73 13.76 -6.28
N SER A 16 -8.07 14.90 -6.44
CA SER A 16 -6.63 14.98 -6.68
C SER A 16 -5.94 15.76 -5.57
N PHE A 17 -4.81 15.24 -5.08
CA PHE A 17 -3.97 15.89 -4.09
C PHE A 17 -2.51 15.73 -4.47
N SER A 18 -1.78 16.84 -4.45
CA SER A 18 -0.35 16.86 -4.74
C SER A 18 0.43 16.91 -3.43
N LEU A 19 1.47 16.10 -3.32
CA LEU A 19 2.44 16.21 -2.24
C LEU A 19 3.33 17.45 -2.47
N SER A 20 3.90 18.00 -1.40
CA SER A 20 4.95 19.03 -1.50
C SER A 20 6.19 18.46 -2.20
N SER A 21 7.09 19.34 -2.66
CA SER A 21 8.38 18.93 -3.25
C SER A 21 9.29 18.20 -2.27
N GLU A 22 9.18 18.53 -0.98
CA GLU A 22 9.88 17.88 0.12
C GLU A 22 8.84 17.34 1.12
N PRO A 23 8.18 16.21 0.82
CA PRO A 23 7.24 15.59 1.75
C PRO A 23 8.01 14.83 2.83
N ILE A 24 7.41 14.68 4.01
CA ILE A 24 7.93 13.78 5.05
C ILE A 24 7.80 12.35 4.51
N GLN A 25 8.89 11.59 4.49
CA GLN A 25 8.80 10.17 4.09
C GLN A 25 8.12 9.34 5.19
N GLY A 26 7.39 8.30 4.79
CA GLY A 26 6.73 7.38 5.71
C GLY A 26 5.31 6.98 5.27
N SER A 27 4.54 6.47 6.22
CA SER A 27 3.17 6.03 5.97
C SER A 27 2.18 7.19 6.09
N TYR A 28 1.40 7.37 5.04
CA TYR A 28 0.28 8.31 4.95
C TYR A 28 -1.03 7.54 4.98
N LYS A 29 -2.10 8.23 5.37
CA LYS A 29 -3.43 7.63 5.48
C LYS A 29 -4.49 8.57 4.93
N ILE A 30 -5.32 8.04 4.03
CA ILE A 30 -6.57 8.65 3.61
C ILE A 30 -7.63 8.24 4.62
N VAL A 31 -8.25 9.21 5.29
CA VAL A 31 -9.31 8.98 6.28
C VAL A 31 -10.61 9.58 5.76
N ILE A 32 -11.64 8.75 5.64
CA ILE A 32 -12.99 9.17 5.27
C ILE A 32 -13.87 9.04 6.51
N VAL A 33 -14.54 10.12 6.87
CA VAL A 33 -15.56 10.13 7.92
C VAL A 33 -16.92 10.27 7.26
N LYS A 34 -17.74 9.22 7.33
CA LYS A 34 -19.11 9.25 6.82
C LYS A 34 -19.99 10.12 7.71
N GLN A 35 -21.12 10.59 7.19
CA GLN A 35 -22.14 11.29 7.98
C GLN A 35 -22.64 10.46 9.17
N SER A 36 -22.65 9.13 9.04
CA SER A 36 -22.97 8.21 10.14
C SER A 36 -21.89 8.15 11.24
N GLY A 37 -20.78 8.87 11.12
CA GLY A 37 -19.64 8.85 12.04
C GLY A 37 -18.65 7.70 11.78
N VAL A 38 -19.01 6.74 10.90
CA VAL A 38 -18.13 5.61 10.56
C VAL A 38 -16.87 6.11 9.85
N LYS A 39 -15.71 5.71 10.37
CA LYS A 39 -14.41 5.99 9.77
C LYS A 39 -13.97 4.83 8.87
N LYS A 40 -13.43 5.16 7.71
CA LYS A 40 -12.70 4.24 6.84
C LYS A 40 -11.34 4.81 6.50
N GLU A 41 -10.35 3.94 6.42
CA GLU A 41 -8.96 4.31 6.29
C GLU A 41 -8.30 3.50 5.18
N HIS A 42 -7.40 4.13 4.42
CA HIS A 42 -6.54 3.47 3.46
C HIS A 42 -5.15 4.09 3.55
N SER A 43 -4.12 3.25 3.69
CA SER A 43 -2.75 3.72 3.85
C SER A 43 -1.96 3.61 2.55
N PHE A 44 -1.03 4.52 2.34
CA PHE A 44 -0.04 4.49 1.27
C PHE A 44 1.31 4.96 1.82
N THR A 45 2.40 4.58 1.17
CA THR A 45 3.75 4.98 1.58
C THR A 45 4.27 6.07 0.65
N VAL A 46 4.93 7.06 1.24
CA VAL A 46 5.70 8.08 0.53
C VAL A 46 7.16 7.85 0.88
N GLU A 47 7.96 7.51 -0.10
CA GLU A 47 9.40 7.30 0.05
C GLU A 47 10.11 7.70 -1.23
N GLU A 48 11.38 8.06 -1.12
CA GLU A 48 12.22 8.23 -2.30
C GLU A 48 12.49 6.85 -2.90
N PHE A 49 12.05 6.66 -4.15
CA PHE A 49 12.11 5.36 -4.79
C PHE A 49 12.54 5.48 -6.26
N VAL A 50 13.31 4.50 -6.71
CA VAL A 50 13.68 4.33 -8.11
C VAL A 50 13.05 3.04 -8.62
N LEU A 51 12.38 3.10 -9.77
CA LEU A 51 11.69 1.95 -10.34
C LEU A 51 12.67 0.79 -10.65
N PRO A 52 12.46 -0.40 -10.07
CA PRO A 52 13.27 -1.57 -10.38
C PRO A 52 13.01 -2.02 -11.82
N ARG A 53 14.04 -2.60 -12.44
CA ARG A 53 13.98 -3.05 -13.85
C ARG A 53 13.47 -4.48 -14.02
N PHE A 54 13.53 -5.27 -12.95
CA PHE A 54 13.16 -6.67 -12.93
C PHE A 54 12.59 -6.99 -11.55
N GLU A 55 11.76 -8.02 -11.47
CA GLU A 55 11.21 -8.53 -10.23
C GLU A 55 12.01 -9.76 -9.78
N VAL A 56 12.33 -9.84 -8.49
CA VAL A 56 12.91 -11.04 -7.90
C VAL A 56 11.80 -11.85 -7.24
N GLN A 57 11.63 -13.09 -7.71
CA GLN A 57 10.66 -14.03 -7.15
C GLN A 57 11.38 -15.07 -6.30
N VAL A 58 11.03 -15.09 -5.01
CA VAL A 58 11.53 -16.08 -4.04
C VAL A 58 10.40 -17.05 -3.71
N LYS A 59 10.56 -18.32 -4.09
CA LYS A 59 9.59 -19.39 -3.82
C LYS A 59 10.11 -20.28 -2.70
N VAL A 60 9.43 -20.22 -1.57
CA VAL A 60 9.72 -21.01 -0.36
C VAL A 60 8.47 -21.77 0.12
N PRO A 61 8.63 -22.89 0.83
CA PRO A 61 7.51 -23.55 1.50
C PRO A 61 6.88 -22.64 2.56
N LYS A 62 5.55 -22.65 2.68
CA LYS A 62 4.83 -21.84 3.68
C LYS A 62 5.01 -22.33 5.11
N ALA A 63 5.34 -23.61 5.28
CA ALA A 63 5.61 -24.25 6.55
C ALA A 63 6.65 -25.35 6.35
N ILE A 64 7.37 -25.68 7.42
CA ILE A 64 8.36 -26.75 7.49
C ILE A 64 8.15 -27.57 8.77
N SER A 65 8.59 -28.81 8.77
CA SER A 65 8.56 -29.71 9.92
C SER A 65 9.73 -29.44 10.85
N VAL A 66 9.55 -29.69 12.16
CA VAL A 66 10.63 -29.63 13.16
C VAL A 66 11.73 -30.66 12.85
N GLN A 67 11.39 -31.72 12.10
CA GLN A 67 12.32 -32.77 11.68
C GLN A 67 13.01 -32.48 10.35
N ASP A 68 12.66 -31.38 9.67
CA ASP A 68 13.29 -31.05 8.39
C ASP A 68 14.72 -30.58 8.60
N GLU A 69 15.69 -31.37 8.14
CA GLU A 69 17.11 -30.99 8.15
C GLU A 69 17.47 -30.03 7.01
N LYS A 70 16.63 -29.94 5.97
CA LYS A 70 16.85 -29.14 4.77
C LYS A 70 15.55 -28.53 4.26
N VAL A 71 15.64 -27.31 3.73
CA VAL A 71 14.53 -26.60 3.09
C VAL A 71 14.91 -26.23 1.67
N ASN A 72 14.13 -26.70 0.70
CA ASN A 72 14.34 -26.35 -0.70
C ASN A 72 13.63 -25.03 -1.04
N MET A 73 14.33 -24.15 -1.75
CA MET A 73 13.80 -22.86 -2.22
C MET A 73 14.29 -22.55 -3.63
N THR A 74 13.53 -21.75 -4.36
CA THR A 74 13.87 -21.32 -5.73
C THR A 74 13.86 -19.80 -5.80
N VAL A 75 14.89 -19.22 -6.41
CA VAL A 75 14.98 -17.77 -6.66
C VAL A 75 15.09 -17.54 -8.16
N CYS A 76 14.25 -16.66 -8.69
CA CYS A 76 14.21 -16.27 -10.10
C CYS A 76 14.26 -14.75 -10.24
N GLY A 77 14.83 -14.25 -11.33
CA GLY A 77 14.69 -12.85 -11.78
C GLY A 77 13.94 -12.81 -13.11
N VAL A 78 12.90 -11.97 -13.20
CA VAL A 78 12.01 -11.82 -14.37
C VAL A 78 11.85 -10.37 -14.79
#